data_AF-A0A832Z057-F1
#
_entry.id   AF-A0A832Z057-F1
#
_cell.length_a   1.000
_cell.length_b   1.000
_cell.length_c   1.000
_cell.angle_alpha   90.00
_cell.angle_beta   90.00
_cell.angle_gamma   90.00
#
_symmetry.space_group_name_H-M   'P 1'
#
loop_
_entity.id
_entity.type
_entity.pdbx_description
1 polymer ?
#
loop_
_entity_poly.entity_id
_entity_poly.type
_entity_poly.pdbx_seq_one_letter_code
_entity_poly.pdbx_strand_id
1 'polypeptide(L)'
;MVLARAVDEDIRRQRIASGGGVTALLIFMLERGYVDGVVVAKRVRGLVAELVIARRRDEVSRAAGNKWSVLPYTTRLREALQDESLRKIALVGLPCQAQFL
;
A
#
# COMPACT_ATOMS: atom_id res chain seq x y z
N MET A 1 22.21 4.11 5.93
CA MET A 1 20.97 3.53 6.50
C MET A 1 20.47 4.48 7.57
N VAL A 2 19.21 4.92 7.50
CA VAL A 2 18.62 5.86 8.47
C VAL A 2 17.42 5.22 9.14
N LEU A 3 17.16 5.57 10.40
CA LEU A 3 15.91 5.25 11.08
C LEU A 3 14.91 6.38 10.81
N ALA A 4 13.71 6.04 10.33
CA ALA A 4 12.68 7.02 10.01
C ALA A 4 11.33 6.64 10.61
N ARG A 5 10.51 7.67 10.89
CA ARG A 5 9.14 7.55 11.40
C ARG A 5 8.27 8.62 10.74
N ALA A 6 7.00 8.32 10.49
CA ALA A 6 6.03 9.30 10.02
C ALA A 6 5.90 10.46 11.03
N VAL A 7 6.00 11.70 10.54
CA VAL A 7 5.77 12.90 11.37
C VAL A 7 4.29 13.08 11.69
N ASP A 8 3.43 12.71 10.75
CA ASP A 8 1.98 12.81 10.81
C ASP A 8 1.40 11.94 11.93
N GLU A 9 0.70 12.57 12.87
CA GLU A 9 0.10 11.89 14.01
C GLU A 9 -1.05 10.96 13.63
N ASP A 10 -1.83 11.30 12.61
CA ASP A 10 -2.98 10.50 12.20
C ASP A 10 -2.51 9.16 11.62
N ILE A 11 -1.40 9.17 10.87
CA ILE A 11 -0.75 7.94 10.40
C ILE A 11 -0.24 7.12 11.60
N ARG A 12 0.31 7.78 12.62
CA ARG A 12 0.88 7.10 13.79
C ARG A 12 -0.16 6.48 14.72
N ARG A 13 -1.36 7.08 14.81
CA ARG A 13 -2.47 6.60 15.65
C ARG A 13 -3.21 5.41 15.03
N GLN A 14 -3.01 5.16 13.74
CA GLN A 14 -3.59 4.00 13.05
C GLN A 14 -2.91 2.69 13.44
N ARG A 15 -3.51 1.57 13.01
CA ARG A 15 -2.96 0.22 13.20
C ARG A 15 -1.76 -0.01 12.27
N ILE A 16 -0.63 0.58 12.61
CA ILE A 16 0.64 0.45 11.89
C ILE A 16 1.49 -0.71 12.44
N ALA A 17 2.41 -1.19 11.62
CA ALA A 17 3.35 -2.26 12.01
C ALA A 17 4.60 -1.75 12.73
N SER A 18 4.98 -0.50 12.47
CA SER A 18 6.22 0.12 12.96
C SER A 18 6.04 1.65 12.95
N GLY A 19 6.98 2.43 12.43
CA GLY A 19 6.92 3.90 12.42
C GLY A 19 5.97 4.55 11.39
N GLY A 20 5.21 3.78 10.61
CA GLY A 20 4.29 4.32 9.59
C GLY A 20 4.96 4.87 8.32
N GLY A 21 6.27 4.64 8.14
CA GLY A 21 7.05 5.22 7.04
C GLY A 21 6.53 4.84 5.64
N VAL A 22 6.18 3.56 5.42
CA VAL A 22 5.61 3.11 4.14
C VAL A 22 4.29 3.81 3.85
N THR A 23 3.38 3.86 4.82
CA THR A 23 2.08 4.54 4.69
C THR A 23 2.26 6.02 4.37
N ALA A 24 3.15 6.71 5.08
CA ALA A 24 3.44 8.12 4.83
C ALA A 24 4.03 8.37 3.43
N LEU A 25 4.96 7.52 2.99
CA LEU A 25 5.54 7.63 1.65
C LEU A 25 4.50 7.45 0.55
N LEU A 26 3.63 6.44 0.65
CA LEU A 26 2.57 6.20 -0.33
C LEU A 26 1.56 7.35 -0.40
N ILE A 27 1.15 7.86 0.77
CA ILE A 27 0.24 9.02 0.84
C ILE A 27 0.89 10.24 0.17
N PHE A 28 2.15 10.52 0.51
CA PHE A 28 2.92 11.59 -0.13
C PHE A 28 2.99 11.41 -1.65
N MET A 29 3.24 10.19 -2.13
CA MET A 29 3.31 9.91 -3.56
C MET A 29 1.98 10.13 -4.29
N LEU A 30 0.85 9.75 -3.69
CA LEU A 30 -0.49 10.02 -4.23
C LEU A 30 -0.82 11.51 -4.22
N GLU A 31 -0.66 12.18 -3.07
CA GLU A 31 -1.01 13.60 -2.90
C GLU A 31 -0.19 14.52 -3.81
N ARG A 32 1.04 14.12 -4.16
CA ARG A 32 1.92 14.84 -5.09
C ARG A 32 1.75 14.42 -6.55
N GLY A 33 0.90 13.44 -6.85
CA GLY A 33 0.69 12.94 -8.21
C GLY A 33 1.91 12.21 -8.80
N TYR A 34 2.79 11.66 -7.97
CA TYR A 34 3.88 10.80 -8.43
C TYR A 34 3.36 9.44 -8.91
N VAL A 35 2.23 9.00 -8.33
CA VAL A 35 1.49 7.78 -8.72
C VAL A 35 0.00 8.10 -8.76
N ASP A 36 -0.71 7.40 -9.64
CA ASP A 36 -2.17 7.50 -9.82
C ASP A 36 -2.91 6.51 -8.90
N GLY A 37 -2.21 5.47 -8.46
CA GLY A 37 -2.75 4.45 -7.57
C GLY A 37 -1.65 3.66 -6.87
N VAL A 38 -2.01 3.05 -5.74
CA VAL A 38 -1.12 2.18 -4.99
C VAL A 38 -1.78 0.83 -4.71
N VAL A 39 -1.08 -0.26 -5.04
CA VAL A 39 -1.53 -1.64 -4.77
C VAL A 39 -1.05 -2.03 -3.37
N VAL A 40 -2.01 -2.25 -2.47
CA VAL A 40 -1.74 -2.53 -1.06
C VAL A 40 -2.65 -3.64 -0.52
N ALA A 41 -2.16 -4.36 0.49
CA ALA A 41 -2.94 -5.38 1.20
C ALA A 41 -3.85 -4.74 2.26
N LYS A 42 -5.15 -4.99 2.16
CA LYS A 42 -6.18 -4.56 3.11
C LYS A 42 -6.77 -5.77 3.84
N ARG A 43 -6.92 -5.68 5.16
CA ARG A 43 -7.56 -6.73 5.96
C ARG A 43 -9.07 -6.66 5.72
N VAL A 44 -9.69 -7.80 5.44
CA VAL A 44 -11.15 -7.94 5.31
C VAL A 44 -11.73 -8.43 6.63
N ARG A 45 -11.27 -9.59 7.13
CA ARG A 45 -11.74 -10.19 8.38
C ARG A 45 -10.70 -11.12 8.97
N GLY A 46 -10.38 -10.98 10.26
CA GLY A 46 -9.37 -11.84 10.91
C GLY A 46 -8.02 -11.82 10.18
N LEU A 47 -7.59 -12.98 9.68
CA LEU A 47 -6.38 -13.14 8.86
C LEU A 47 -6.64 -13.11 7.34
N VAL A 48 -7.90 -12.93 6.92
CA VAL A 48 -8.27 -12.75 5.52
C VAL A 48 -7.96 -11.32 5.11
N ALA A 49 -7.22 -11.19 4.02
CA ALA A 49 -6.90 -9.93 3.39
C ALA A 49 -7.15 -10.02 1.89
N GLU A 50 -7.18 -8.87 1.24
CA GLU A 50 -7.28 -8.73 -0.21
C GLU A 50 -6.31 -7.64 -0.66
N LEU A 51 -5.93 -7.66 -1.93
CA LEU A 51 -5.25 -6.51 -2.53
C LEU A 51 -6.31 -5.53 -3.01
N VAL A 52 -6.04 -4.25 -2.80
CA VAL A 52 -6.85 -3.14 -3.28
C VAL A 52 -5.97 -2.13 -3.98
N ILE A 53 -6.54 -1.41 -4.94
CA ILE A 53 -5.92 -0.23 -5.54
C ILE A 53 -6.44 0.97 -4.78
N ALA A 54 -5.58 1.57 -3.96
CA ALA A 54 -5.91 2.79 -3.23
C ALA A 54 -5.50 4.02 -4.05
N ARG A 55 -6.40 4.99 -4.18
CA ARG A 55 -6.17 6.25 -4.92
C ARG A 55 -6.21 7.48 -4.03
N ARG A 56 -6.55 7.29 -2.75
CA ARG A 56 -6.71 8.38 -1.78
C ARG A 56 -6.07 8.04 -0.45
N ARG A 57 -5.71 9.09 0.29
CA ARG A 57 -5.09 9.02 1.62
C ARG A 57 -5.82 8.08 2.58
N ASP A 58 -7.16 8.16 2.62
CA ASP A 58 -7.99 7.36 3.52
C ASP A 58 -7.97 5.87 3.16
N GLU A 59 -7.89 5.54 1.87
CA GLU A 59 -7.78 4.16 1.40
C GLU A 59 -6.43 3.53 1.77
N VAL A 60 -5.34 4.27 1.60
CA VAL A 60 -3.99 3.83 2.02
C VAL A 60 -3.92 3.66 3.53
N SER A 61 -4.49 4.62 4.27
CA SER A 61 -4.59 4.58 5.73
C SER A 61 -5.32 3.32 6.23
N ARG A 62 -6.47 2.99 5.64
CA ARG A 62 -7.21 1.76 5.98
C ARG A 62 -6.42 0.48 5.67
N ALA A 63 -5.46 0.54 4.76
CA ALA A 63 -4.56 -0.55 4.41
C ALA A 63 -3.24 -0.53 5.22
N ALA A 64 -3.09 0.29 6.27
CA ALA A 64 -1.91 0.29 7.12
C ALA A 64 -1.75 -1.01 7.95
N GLY A 65 -0.50 -1.34 8.30
CA GLY A 65 -0.12 -2.49 9.13
C GLY A 65 0.04 -3.82 8.38
N ASN A 66 0.60 -4.83 9.07
CA ASN A 66 0.93 -6.13 8.48
C ASN A 66 -0.29 -7.03 8.28
N LYS A 67 -0.35 -7.69 7.11
CA LYS A 67 -1.34 -8.71 6.77
C LYS A 67 -0.60 -9.99 6.47
N TRP A 68 -0.68 -10.93 7.40
CA TRP A 68 -0.07 -12.25 7.27
C TRP A 68 -1.02 -13.17 6.49
N SER A 69 -1.18 -12.88 5.20
CA SER A 69 -2.05 -13.61 4.28
C SER A 69 -1.36 -13.75 2.93
N VAL A 70 -1.53 -14.89 2.26
CA VAL A 70 -1.02 -15.09 0.90
C VAL A 70 -2.01 -14.47 -0.08
N LEU A 71 -1.55 -13.52 -0.88
CA LEU A 71 -2.40 -12.74 -1.79
C LEU A 71 -1.95 -12.89 -3.25
N PRO A 72 -2.88 -12.88 -4.22
CA PRO A 72 -2.57 -13.03 -5.63
C PRO A 72 -2.08 -11.70 -6.25
N TYR A 73 -0.83 -11.34 -6.00
CA TYR A 73 -0.22 -10.09 -6.49
C TYR A 73 -0.21 -9.95 -8.02
N THR A 74 0.05 -11.03 -8.74
CA THR A 74 0.12 -11.04 -10.21
C THR A 74 -1.23 -10.73 -10.86
N THR A 75 -2.31 -11.34 -10.37
CA THR A 75 -3.66 -11.08 -10.88
C THR A 75 -4.06 -9.63 -10.67
N ARG A 76 -3.79 -9.09 -9.48
CA ARG A 76 -4.13 -7.71 -9.13
C ARG A 76 -3.25 -6.68 -9.84
N LEU A 77 -1.99 -6.98 -10.09
CA LEU A 77 -1.14 -6.13 -10.93
C LEU A 77 -1.67 -6.10 -12.36
N ARG A 78 -2.08 -7.24 -12.93
CA ARG A 78 -2.70 -7.29 -14.27
C ARG A 78 -3.93 -6.40 -14.36
N GLU A 79 -4.84 -6.50 -13.39
CA GLU A 79 -6.03 -5.63 -13.34
C GLU A 79 -5.66 -4.15 -13.27
N ALA A 80 -4.64 -3.80 -12.47
CA ALA A 80 -4.18 -2.43 -12.34
C ALA A 80 -3.53 -1.90 -13.64
N LEU A 81 -2.85 -2.76 -14.41
CA LEU A 81 -2.28 -2.43 -15.72
C LEU A 81 -3.32 -2.30 -16.83
N GLN A 82 -4.48 -2.94 -16.68
CA GLN A 82 -5.60 -2.85 -17.62
C GLN A 82 -6.47 -1.60 -17.39
N ASP A 83 -6.32 -0.95 -16.25
CA ASP A 83 -7.02 0.29 -15.94
C ASP A 83 -6.32 1.48 -16.60
N GLU A 84 -6.90 1.98 -17.69
CA GLU A 84 -6.36 3.11 -18.47
C GLU A 84 -6.24 4.41 -17.67
N SER A 85 -6.91 4.53 -16.52
CA SER A 85 -6.77 5.67 -15.62
C SER A 85 -5.52 5.63 -14.75
N LEU A 86 -4.79 4.51 -14.74
CA LEU A 86 -3.57 4.31 -13.97
C LEU A 86 -2.35 4.24 -14.91
N ARG A 87 -1.50 5.27 -14.90
CA ARG A 87 -0.25 5.30 -15.68
C ARG A 87 0.96 4.99 -14.80
N LYS A 88 0.94 5.42 -13.54
CA LYS A 88 2.02 5.25 -12.57
C LYS A 88 1.47 4.60 -11.31
N ILE A 89 1.98 3.43 -10.96
CA ILE A 89 1.47 2.62 -9.85
C ILE A 89 2.61 2.32 -8.88
N ALA A 90 2.38 2.51 -7.59
CA ALA A 90 3.25 1.94 -6.56
C ALA A 90 2.68 0.61 -6.06
N LEU A 91 3.55 -0.33 -5.74
CA LEU A 91 3.16 -1.63 -5.18
C LEU A 91 3.92 -1.88 -3.88
N VAL A 92 3.21 -2.33 -2.86
CA VAL A 92 3.83 -2.76 -1.60
C VAL A 92 3.68 -4.26 -1.46
N GLY A 93 4.81 -4.95 -1.37
CA GLY A 93 4.88 -6.39 -1.15
C GLY A 93 6.09 -6.77 -0.31
N LEU A 94 6.12 -8.05 0.09
CA LEU A 94 7.29 -8.69 0.67
C LEU A 94 8.41 -8.83 -0.37
N PRO A 95 9.67 -9.06 0.05
CA PRO A 95 10.81 -9.15 -0.87
C PRO A 95 10.61 -10.14 -2.02
N CYS A 96 10.05 -11.32 -1.75
CA CYS A 96 9.78 -12.32 -2.80
C CYS A 96 8.75 -11.86 -3.84
N GLN A 97 7.79 -11.01 -3.45
CA GLN A 97 6.80 -10.44 -4.36
C GLN A 97 7.46 -9.34 -5.21
N ALA A 98 8.24 -8.46 -4.59
CA ALA A 98 8.97 -7.40 -5.29
C ALA A 98 10.02 -7.95 -6.28
N GLN A 99 10.54 -9.15 -6.06
CA GLN A 99 11.51 -9.79 -6.95
C GLN A 99 10.87 -10.41 -8.20
N PHE A 100 9.62 -10.89 -8.10
CA PHE A 100 8.96 -11.62 -9.19
C PHE A 100 8.07 -10.72 -10.06
N LEU A 101 7.57 -9.61 -9.51
CA LEU A 101 6.74 -8.63 -10.21
C LEU A 101 7.59 -7.69 -11.06
#